data_AF-A0A2D3WE55-F1
#
_entry.id   AF-A0A2D3WE55-F1
#
_cell.length_a   1.000
_cell.length_b   1.000
_cell.length_c   1.000
_cell.angle_alpha   90.00
_cell.angle_beta   90.00
_cell.angle_gamma   90.00
#
_symmetry.space_group_name_H-M   'P 1'
#
loop_
_entity.id
_entity.type
_entity.pdbx_description
1 polymer ?
#
loop_
_entity_poly.entity_id
_entity_poly.type
_entity_poly.pdbx_seq_one_letter_code
_entity_poly.pdbx_strand_id
1 'polypeptide(L)'
;MIKLSSLVFTTLSLFYMNSGAKEIQILSAVKKDTPIANAEVIFQKTGETSVKMVSNEQGKVFYGGYRGIDASDTMMLIKKPGFSTLVAKCPCDGLTYALSPNMQNLDSLRVVLTWGHNPVDLDSHLSYPQNHIFFGSQVGSQANLDVDDTDSFGPETITIEKKQVGKKYIYAVHNYSENSNPTSSRLSSSGATVNVYIGQTLVRTYYTIPHHIGNIWVVFGIDENGIFHDINSYIGTSDNSEGVKNILTGMLSMSNFQTSNSFSRSDLSQAEILNKQGEQQYHRGNLESAMYLYQDAINISSSYGQAYSNLGLTYQKLGREAEALWANRKAIELANGSTKNTVQASSYYNIAKIYESRSQWQDALNNYRNALSKKEHPAYRQGIARMQAKLH
;
A
#
# COMPACT_ATOMS: atom_id res chain seq x y z
N MET A 1 -51.37 52.06 46.31
CA MET A 1 -50.58 50.81 46.34
C MET A 1 -50.89 50.02 45.08
N ILE A 2 -50.08 50.19 44.03
CA ILE A 2 -50.19 49.47 42.76
C ILE A 2 -49.01 48.48 42.74
N LYS A 3 -49.30 47.18 42.72
CA LYS A 3 -48.29 46.11 42.63
C LYS A 3 -47.81 45.99 41.19
N LEU A 4 -46.55 46.34 40.94
CA LEU A 4 -45.83 45.94 39.73
C LEU A 4 -45.39 44.48 39.88
N SER A 5 -45.88 43.60 39.03
CA SER A 5 -45.37 42.24 38.86
C SER A 5 -44.33 42.23 37.74
N SER A 6 -43.06 42.11 38.10
CA SER A 6 -41.94 41.98 37.16
C SER A 6 -41.96 40.59 36.51
N LEU A 7 -42.13 40.55 35.19
CA LEU A 7 -41.98 39.35 34.36
C LEU A 7 -40.47 39.13 34.12
N VAL A 8 -39.89 38.09 34.71
CA VAL A 8 -38.52 37.68 34.44
C VAL A 8 -38.52 36.86 33.15
N PHE A 9 -38.04 37.44 32.04
CA PHE A 9 -37.69 36.69 30.84
C PHE A 9 -36.36 35.97 31.09
N THR A 10 -36.43 34.68 31.43
CA THR A 10 -35.27 33.79 31.33
C THR A 10 -35.00 33.52 29.85
N THR A 11 -34.04 34.23 29.27
CA THR A 11 -33.46 33.84 27.99
C THR A 11 -32.73 32.52 28.19
N LEU A 12 -33.38 31.43 27.79
CA LEU A 12 -32.75 30.12 27.69
C LEU A 12 -31.76 30.20 26.52
N SER A 13 -30.51 30.54 26.83
CA SER A 13 -29.41 30.43 25.88
C SER A 13 -29.25 28.95 25.54
N LEU A 14 -29.84 28.54 24.42
CA LEU A 14 -29.52 27.29 23.75
C LEU A 14 -28.04 27.37 23.35
N PHE A 15 -27.19 26.84 24.22
CA PHE A 15 -25.85 26.43 23.81
C PHE A 15 -26.03 25.35 22.75
N TYR A 16 -25.94 25.75 21.47
CA TYR A 16 -25.54 24.84 20.43
C TYR A 16 -24.15 24.33 20.82
N MET A 17 -24.10 23.15 21.45
CA MET A 17 -22.93 22.30 21.40
C MET A 17 -22.68 22.08 19.91
N ASN A 18 -21.73 22.83 19.35
CA ASN A 18 -21.23 22.59 18.01
C ASN A 18 -20.51 21.25 18.08
N SER A 19 -21.22 20.14 17.88
CA SER A 19 -20.59 18.88 17.55
C SER A 19 -19.87 19.17 16.24
N GLY A 20 -18.54 19.36 16.30
CA GLY A 20 -17.73 19.73 15.14
C GLY A 20 -18.15 18.89 13.94
N ALA A 21 -18.38 19.56 12.80
CA ALA A 21 -18.80 18.87 11.60
C ALA A 21 -17.71 17.84 11.24
N LYS A 22 -18.02 16.55 11.46
CA LYS A 22 -17.09 15.47 11.11
C LYS A 22 -16.81 15.53 9.62
N GLU A 23 -15.54 15.66 9.27
CA GLU A 23 -15.09 15.90 7.90
C GLU A 23 -13.92 15.01 7.51
N ILE A 24 -13.89 14.67 6.22
CA ILE A 24 -12.80 13.95 5.57
C ILE A 24 -12.26 14.83 4.45
N GLN A 25 -10.94 14.99 4.39
CA GLN A 25 -10.24 15.69 3.33
C GLN A 25 -9.62 14.69 2.34
N ILE A 26 -9.89 14.88 1.05
CA ILE A 26 -9.35 14.04 -0.02
C ILE A 26 -8.43 14.88 -0.90
N LEU A 27 -7.15 14.52 -0.94
CA LEU A 27 -6.11 15.20 -1.70
C LEU A 27 -5.48 14.29 -2.75
N SER A 28 -4.73 14.90 -3.67
CA SER A 28 -3.83 14.20 -4.58
C SER A 28 -2.61 13.68 -3.82
N ALA A 29 -2.26 12.41 -4.03
CA ALA A 29 -1.01 11.87 -3.52
C ALA A 29 0.23 12.39 -4.29
N VAL A 30 0.08 13.05 -5.43
CA VAL A 30 1.23 13.43 -6.28
C VAL A 30 1.34 14.93 -6.54
N LYS A 31 0.45 15.72 -5.92
CA LYS A 31 0.45 17.18 -6.01
C LYS A 31 0.04 17.75 -4.66
N LYS A 32 0.94 18.51 -4.05
CA LYS A 32 0.71 19.15 -2.75
C LYS A 32 -0.58 19.97 -2.76
N ASP A 33 -1.33 19.91 -1.66
CA ASP A 33 -2.56 20.68 -1.39
C ASP A 33 -3.61 20.67 -2.49
N THR A 34 -3.62 19.65 -3.36
CA THR A 34 -4.53 19.59 -4.49
C THR A 34 -5.75 18.75 -4.12
N PRO A 35 -6.93 19.36 -3.88
CA PRO A 35 -8.14 18.61 -3.54
C PRO A 35 -8.65 17.77 -4.71
N ILE A 36 -9.28 16.64 -4.39
CA ILE A 36 -9.95 15.79 -5.38
C ILE A 36 -11.46 15.89 -5.21
N ALA A 37 -12.08 16.61 -6.14
CA ALA A 37 -13.53 16.72 -6.24
C ALA A 37 -14.16 15.48 -6.88
N ASN A 38 -15.44 15.27 -6.57
CA ASN A 38 -16.26 14.22 -7.17
C ASN A 38 -15.67 12.80 -6.99
N ALA A 39 -15.05 12.53 -5.84
CA ALA A 39 -14.65 11.19 -5.41
C ALA A 39 -15.80 10.56 -4.61
N GLU A 40 -16.16 9.32 -4.94
CA GLU A 40 -17.18 8.56 -4.20
C GLU A 40 -16.55 8.02 -2.92
N VAL A 41 -17.11 8.39 -1.77
CA VAL A 41 -16.74 7.86 -0.45
C VAL A 41 -17.84 6.93 0.03
N ILE A 42 -17.49 5.67 0.26
CA ILE A 42 -18.41 4.61 0.66
C ILE A 42 -18.01 4.12 2.04
N PHE A 43 -18.90 4.26 3.00
CA PHE A 43 -18.76 3.68 4.34
C PHE A 43 -19.50 2.36 4.38
N GLN A 44 -18.82 1.32 4.83
CA GLN A 44 -19.31 -0.05 4.91
C GLN A 44 -19.11 -0.59 6.31
N LYS A 45 -20.19 -1.14 6.88
CA LYS A 45 -20.17 -1.82 8.17
C LYS A 45 -20.87 -3.16 8.01
N THR A 46 -20.32 -4.20 8.62
CA THR A 46 -20.82 -5.56 8.46
C THR A 46 -22.27 -5.67 8.92
N GLY A 47 -23.16 -6.12 8.03
CA GLY A 47 -24.59 -6.28 8.32
C GLY A 47 -25.42 -5.00 8.17
N GLU A 48 -24.83 -3.89 7.75
CA GLU A 48 -25.52 -2.61 7.56
C GLU A 48 -25.46 -2.15 6.09
N THR A 49 -26.40 -1.26 5.71
CA THR A 49 -26.40 -0.66 4.37
C THR A 49 -25.26 0.35 4.25
N SER A 50 -24.52 0.30 3.14
CA SER A 50 -23.42 1.24 2.92
C SER A 50 -23.93 2.67 2.78
N VAL A 51 -23.26 3.63 3.42
CA VAL A 51 -23.50 5.06 3.22
C VAL A 51 -22.58 5.57 2.12
N LYS A 52 -23.12 6.30 1.16
CA LYS A 52 -22.36 6.86 0.04
C LYS A 52 -22.43 8.37 0.05
N MET A 53 -21.28 9.01 -0.15
CA MET A 53 -21.12 10.45 -0.24
C MET A 53 -20.14 10.79 -1.37
N VAL A 54 -20.09 12.05 -1.75
CA VAL A 54 -19.22 12.55 -2.81
C VAL A 54 -18.48 13.79 -2.32
N SER A 55 -17.17 13.89 -2.61
CA SER A 55 -16.39 15.07 -2.25
C SER A 55 -16.78 16.30 -3.08
N ASN A 56 -16.82 17.45 -2.41
CA ASN A 56 -17.05 18.75 -3.05
C ASN A 56 -15.81 19.25 -3.82
N GLU A 57 -15.87 20.47 -4.38
CA GLU A 57 -14.76 21.09 -5.12
C GLU A 57 -13.49 21.30 -4.28
N GLN A 58 -13.62 21.36 -2.95
CA GLN A 58 -12.52 21.43 -2.00
C GLN A 58 -12.04 20.05 -1.54
N GLY A 59 -12.54 18.96 -2.14
CA GLY A 59 -12.17 17.59 -1.78
C GLY A 59 -12.71 17.14 -0.42
N LYS A 60 -13.69 17.86 0.14
CA LYS A 60 -14.25 17.57 1.47
C LYS A 60 -15.52 16.75 1.42
N VAL A 61 -15.68 15.86 2.40
CA VAL A 61 -16.91 15.11 2.68
C VAL A 61 -17.33 15.36 4.12
N PHE A 62 -18.55 15.86 4.32
CA PHE A 62 -19.13 16.10 5.64
C PHE A 62 -20.12 15.00 6.00
N TYR A 63 -19.94 14.36 7.15
CA TYR A 63 -20.75 13.20 7.56
C TYR A 63 -21.30 13.28 8.98
N GLY A 64 -21.20 14.44 9.63
CA GLY A 64 -21.68 14.69 11.00
C GLY A 64 -23.17 14.41 11.28
N GLY A 65 -23.97 14.03 10.27
CA GLY A 65 -25.36 13.61 10.41
C GLY A 65 -25.60 12.10 10.48
N TYR A 66 -24.57 11.26 10.28
CA TYR A 66 -24.71 9.81 10.21
C TYR A 66 -24.16 9.14 11.48
N ARG A 67 -25.04 8.46 12.23
CA ARG A 67 -24.63 7.72 13.43
C ARG A 67 -23.81 6.48 13.04
N GLY A 68 -22.70 6.24 13.73
CA GLY A 68 -21.94 4.99 13.64
C GLY A 68 -20.90 4.90 12.51
N ILE A 69 -20.81 5.89 11.61
CA ILE A 69 -19.80 5.90 10.52
C ILE A 69 -18.37 5.88 11.06
N ASP A 70 -18.13 6.56 12.17
CA ASP A 70 -16.78 6.72 12.73
C ASP A 70 -16.41 5.61 13.73
N ALA A 71 -17.09 4.47 13.65
CA ALA A 71 -16.80 3.32 14.51
C ALA A 71 -15.61 2.51 13.97
N SER A 72 -14.89 1.84 14.87
CA SER A 72 -13.68 1.07 14.54
C SER A 72 -13.93 -0.16 13.65
N ASP A 73 -15.18 -0.58 13.51
CA ASP A 73 -15.62 -1.66 12.64
C ASP A 73 -16.14 -1.17 11.27
N THR A 74 -16.04 0.14 11.00
CA THR A 74 -16.42 0.72 9.71
C THR A 74 -15.23 0.80 8.77
N MET A 75 -15.43 0.32 7.55
CA MET A 75 -14.51 0.45 6.42
C MET A 75 -14.93 1.62 5.54
N MET A 76 -13.98 2.46 5.15
CA MET A 76 -14.16 3.51 4.18
C MET A 76 -13.47 3.13 2.87
N LEU A 77 -14.17 3.26 1.75
CA LEU A 77 -13.62 3.13 0.41
C LEU A 77 -13.73 4.48 -0.30
N ILE A 78 -12.64 4.95 -0.88
CA ILE A 78 -12.63 6.16 -1.70
C ILE A 78 -12.33 5.76 -3.14
N LYS A 79 -13.25 6.10 -4.06
CA LYS A 79 -13.18 5.76 -5.48
C LYS A 79 -13.21 7.01 -6.35
N LYS A 80 -12.30 7.07 -7.32
CA LYS A 80 -12.27 8.07 -8.36
C LYS A 80 -11.71 7.45 -9.64
N PRO A 81 -12.40 7.55 -10.80
CA PRO A 81 -11.83 7.10 -12.07
C PRO A 81 -10.46 7.74 -12.33
N GLY A 82 -9.49 6.93 -12.75
CA GLY A 82 -8.09 7.34 -12.95
C GLY A 82 -7.22 7.27 -11.69
N PHE A 83 -7.78 6.88 -10.54
CA PHE A 83 -7.06 6.71 -9.28
C PHE A 83 -7.25 5.30 -8.71
N SER A 84 -6.25 4.84 -7.98
CA SER A 84 -6.32 3.62 -7.19
C SER A 84 -7.41 3.77 -6.12
N THR A 85 -8.23 2.74 -5.94
CA THR A 85 -9.20 2.72 -4.84
C THR A 85 -8.44 2.70 -3.52
N LEU A 86 -8.72 3.66 -2.65
CA LEU A 86 -8.20 3.69 -1.29
C LEU A 86 -9.20 2.97 -0.38
N VAL A 87 -8.67 2.13 0.52
CA VAL A 87 -9.44 1.43 1.54
C VAL A 87 -8.83 1.77 2.89
N ALA A 88 -9.63 2.28 3.82
CA ALA A 88 -9.20 2.67 5.15
C ALA A 88 -10.18 2.16 6.22
N LYS A 89 -9.67 1.92 7.42
CA LYS A 89 -10.50 1.66 8.61
C LYS A 89 -10.78 2.98 9.32
N CYS A 90 -12.03 3.20 9.72
CA CYS A 90 -12.36 4.27 10.65
C CYS A 90 -11.91 3.85 12.09
N PRO A 91 -11.77 4.78 13.06
CA PRO A 91 -12.12 6.20 13.00
C PRO A 91 -11.39 6.96 11.91
N CYS A 92 -12.14 7.79 11.19
CA CYS A 92 -11.71 8.48 9.97
C CYS A 92 -11.84 10.01 10.07
N ASP A 93 -12.35 10.49 11.20
CA ASP A 93 -12.53 11.92 11.47
C ASP A 93 -11.19 12.64 11.64
N GLY A 94 -11.06 13.82 11.02
CA GLY A 94 -9.87 14.65 11.12
C GLY A 94 -8.62 14.09 10.43
N LEU A 95 -8.77 13.08 9.57
CA LEU A 95 -7.68 12.50 8.78
C LEU A 95 -7.70 13.01 7.33
N THR A 96 -6.50 13.19 6.78
CA THR A 96 -6.29 13.46 5.35
C THR A 96 -6.09 12.16 4.61
N TYR A 97 -6.79 11.99 3.50
CA TYR A 97 -6.67 10.83 2.62
C TYR A 97 -6.18 11.24 1.24
N ALA A 98 -5.17 10.55 0.74
CA ALA A 98 -4.54 10.90 -0.52
C ALA A 98 -4.78 9.81 -1.57
N LEU A 99 -5.37 10.19 -2.71
CA LEU A 99 -5.57 9.25 -3.81
C LEU A 99 -4.37 9.25 -4.74
N SER A 100 -3.82 8.06 -4.95
CA SER A 100 -2.79 7.77 -5.94
C SER A 100 -3.40 7.65 -7.34
N PRO A 101 -2.98 8.47 -8.33
CA PRO A 101 -3.31 8.20 -9.73
C PRO A 101 -2.83 6.83 -10.18
N ASN A 102 -3.55 6.20 -11.12
CA ASN A 102 -3.18 4.91 -11.70
C ASN A 102 -1.80 4.97 -12.33
N MET A 103 -0.92 4.04 -11.98
CA MET A 103 0.42 3.94 -12.56
C MET A 103 0.44 2.95 -13.72
N GLN A 104 1.08 3.33 -14.82
CA GLN A 104 1.12 2.52 -16.06
C GLN A 104 2.41 1.70 -16.21
N ASN A 105 3.46 2.06 -15.47
CA ASN A 105 4.76 1.41 -15.54
C ASN A 105 4.74 0.09 -14.75
N LEU A 106 5.16 -0.99 -15.40
CA LEU A 106 5.20 -2.35 -14.86
C LEU A 106 5.89 -2.48 -13.50
N ASP A 107 6.98 -1.74 -13.32
CA ASP A 107 7.83 -1.78 -12.14
C ASP A 107 7.71 -0.53 -11.27
N SER A 108 6.69 0.29 -11.51
CA SER A 108 6.39 1.42 -10.64
C SER A 108 5.84 0.99 -9.28
N LEU A 109 6.03 1.85 -8.30
CA LEU A 109 5.52 1.70 -6.94
C LEU A 109 5.34 3.10 -6.37
N ARG A 110 4.23 3.32 -5.65
CA ARG A 110 4.00 4.56 -4.93
C ARG A 110 3.77 4.27 -3.46
N VAL A 111 4.48 4.99 -2.60
CA VAL A 111 4.32 4.94 -1.15
C VAL A 111 3.70 6.26 -0.72
N VAL A 112 2.57 6.19 -0.02
CA VAL A 112 1.83 7.35 0.48
C VAL A 112 1.78 7.26 1.99
N LEU A 113 2.44 8.19 2.66
CA LEU A 113 2.42 8.41 4.10
C LEU A 113 1.36 9.46 4.43
N THR A 114 0.53 9.17 5.42
CA THR A 114 -0.42 10.10 6.03
C THR A 114 -0.39 9.91 7.55
N TRP A 115 -0.65 10.95 8.34
CA TRP A 115 -0.65 10.86 9.80
C TRP A 115 -1.68 11.81 10.44
N GLY A 116 -1.87 11.68 11.75
CA GLY A 116 -2.73 12.58 12.51
C GLY A 116 -2.04 13.89 12.87
N HIS A 117 -2.70 14.74 13.67
CA HIS A 117 -2.19 16.08 14.00
C HIS A 117 -0.81 16.08 14.71
N ASN A 118 -0.45 14.99 15.38
CA ASN A 118 0.74 14.94 16.22
C ASN A 118 1.54 13.66 15.95
N PRO A 119 2.85 13.73 15.66
CA PRO A 119 3.68 14.94 15.54
C PRO A 119 3.30 15.77 14.31
N VAL A 120 3.80 17.00 14.25
CA VAL A 120 3.47 17.95 13.17
C VAL A 120 4.08 17.50 11.85
N ASP A 121 5.27 16.90 11.91
CA ASP A 121 6.11 16.65 10.73
C ASP A 121 6.72 15.25 10.77
N LEU A 122 6.37 14.43 9.78
CA LEU A 122 6.86 13.06 9.57
C LEU A 122 7.42 12.89 8.16
N ASP A 123 8.73 12.66 8.09
CA ASP A 123 9.47 12.50 6.84
C ASP A 123 9.46 11.06 6.31
N SER A 124 9.31 10.94 5.00
CA SER A 124 9.44 9.73 4.20
C SER A 124 10.89 9.58 3.77
N HIS A 125 11.45 8.42 4.04
CA HIS A 125 12.80 8.06 3.63
C HIS A 125 12.79 6.80 2.78
N LEU A 126 13.25 6.90 1.53
CA LEU A 126 13.53 5.75 0.68
C LEU A 126 15.04 5.65 0.43
N SER A 127 15.65 4.54 0.85
CA SER A 127 17.06 4.26 0.60
C SER A 127 17.23 3.07 -0.36
N TYR A 128 18.16 3.20 -1.30
CA TYR A 128 18.57 2.16 -2.25
C TYR A 128 20.01 2.45 -2.70
N PRO A 129 20.72 1.52 -3.38
CA PRO A 129 22.15 1.69 -3.66
C PRO A 129 22.49 3.06 -4.27
N GLN A 130 23.38 3.80 -3.59
CA GLN A 130 23.86 5.14 -3.95
C GLN A 130 22.80 6.27 -3.90
N ASN A 131 21.61 6.02 -3.36
CA ASN A 131 20.51 6.99 -3.33
C ASN A 131 19.81 6.98 -1.97
N HIS A 132 19.39 8.17 -1.53
CA HIS A 132 18.53 8.34 -0.36
C HIS A 132 17.58 9.50 -0.65
N ILE A 133 16.29 9.18 -0.75
CA ILE A 133 15.23 10.12 -1.06
C ILE A 133 14.53 10.51 0.22
N PHE A 134 14.50 11.82 0.50
CA PHE A 134 13.87 12.48 1.64
C PHE A 134 13.80 13.98 1.34
N PHE A 135 13.26 14.81 2.25
CA PHE A 135 13.12 16.25 2.04
C PHE A 135 14.41 16.96 1.57
N GLY A 136 15.58 16.53 2.08
CA GLY A 136 16.88 17.11 1.71
C GLY A 136 17.46 16.63 0.38
N SER A 137 16.90 15.58 -0.22
CA SER A 137 17.31 15.02 -1.52
C SER A 137 16.10 14.38 -2.21
N GLN A 138 15.21 15.21 -2.74
CA GLN A 138 13.90 14.80 -3.24
C GLN A 138 13.94 14.02 -4.58
N VAL A 139 15.04 14.10 -5.33
CA VAL A 139 15.17 13.49 -6.66
C VAL A 139 16.26 12.42 -6.66
N GLY A 140 15.92 11.23 -7.15
CA GLY A 140 16.82 10.08 -7.23
C GLY A 140 16.83 9.43 -8.60
N SER A 141 17.68 8.41 -8.75
CA SER A 141 17.64 7.56 -9.94
C SER A 141 16.36 6.71 -9.96
N GLN A 142 15.37 7.09 -10.77
CA GLN A 142 14.08 6.41 -10.95
C GLN A 142 13.14 6.42 -9.73
N ALA A 143 13.37 7.30 -8.76
CA ALA A 143 12.49 7.51 -7.62
C ALA A 143 12.53 8.95 -7.15
N ASN A 144 11.38 9.53 -6.80
CA ASN A 144 11.24 10.92 -6.39
C ASN A 144 10.29 11.05 -5.18
N LEU A 145 10.53 12.05 -4.33
CA LEU A 145 9.55 12.57 -3.38
C LEU A 145 8.61 13.51 -4.15
N ASP A 146 7.40 13.04 -4.47
CA ASP A 146 6.43 13.78 -5.27
C ASP A 146 5.73 14.88 -4.47
N VAL A 147 5.47 14.60 -3.19
CA VAL A 147 4.84 15.52 -2.24
C VAL A 147 5.61 15.45 -0.95
N ASP A 148 6.00 16.63 -0.48
CA ASP A 148 6.70 16.90 0.76
C ASP A 148 5.84 17.88 1.56
N ASP A 149 5.31 17.43 2.69
CA ASP A 149 4.34 18.16 3.49
C ASP A 149 4.96 18.55 4.83
N THR A 150 5.32 19.82 4.95
CA THR A 150 6.05 20.39 6.09
C THR A 150 5.16 21.25 7.00
N ASP A 151 3.89 21.44 6.65
CA ASP A 151 2.99 22.45 7.24
C ASP A 151 1.56 21.94 7.49
N SER A 152 1.28 20.68 7.19
CA SER A 152 0.00 19.99 7.39
C SER A 152 0.22 18.52 7.78
N PHE A 153 -0.81 17.68 7.72
CA PHE A 153 -0.79 16.27 8.18
C PHE A 153 -0.67 15.27 7.02
N GLY A 154 0.21 15.60 6.07
CA GLY A 154 0.43 14.84 4.85
C GLY A 154 -0.62 15.07 3.75
N PRO A 155 -0.49 14.37 2.61
CA PRO A 155 0.38 13.22 2.44
C PRO A 155 1.84 13.61 2.17
N GLU A 156 2.75 12.77 2.61
CA GLU A 156 4.04 12.64 1.93
C GLU A 156 4.02 11.47 0.98
N THR A 157 4.61 11.63 -0.20
CA THR A 157 4.54 10.58 -1.22
C THR A 157 5.84 10.40 -1.96
N ILE A 158 6.30 9.16 -2.01
CA ILE A 158 7.44 8.73 -2.84
C ILE A 158 6.92 7.85 -3.98
N THR A 159 7.24 8.21 -5.22
CA THR A 159 7.05 7.35 -6.40
C THR A 159 8.39 6.80 -6.86
N ILE A 160 8.50 5.47 -6.90
CA ILE A 160 9.51 4.77 -7.69
C ILE A 160 8.91 4.59 -9.09
N GLU A 161 9.42 5.31 -10.09
CA GLU A 161 8.93 5.25 -11.47
C GLU A 161 9.21 3.89 -12.12
N LYS A 162 10.38 3.33 -11.81
CA LYS A 162 10.83 2.02 -12.26
C LYS A 162 11.87 1.45 -11.29
N LYS A 163 11.52 0.35 -10.63
CA LYS A 163 12.48 -0.40 -9.81
C LYS A 163 13.66 -0.86 -10.66
N GLN A 164 14.86 -0.71 -10.13
CA GLN A 164 16.09 -1.19 -10.71
C GLN A 164 16.24 -2.69 -10.41
N VAL A 165 16.42 -3.48 -11.46
CA VAL A 165 16.57 -4.94 -11.34
C VAL A 165 17.81 -5.27 -10.50
N GLY A 166 17.67 -6.21 -9.55
CA GLY A 166 18.78 -6.65 -8.72
C GLY A 166 19.17 -5.67 -7.60
N LYS A 167 18.34 -4.66 -7.31
CA LYS A 167 18.61 -3.66 -6.28
C LYS A 167 17.63 -3.78 -5.12
N LYS A 168 18.14 -3.63 -3.90
CA LYS A 168 17.34 -3.55 -2.69
C LYS A 168 16.82 -2.14 -2.45
N TYR A 169 15.68 -2.04 -1.78
CA TYR A 169 15.08 -0.79 -1.33
C TYR A 169 14.66 -0.92 0.13
N ILE A 170 14.70 0.16 0.89
CA ILE A 170 14.11 0.23 2.24
C ILE A 170 13.34 1.53 2.36
N TYR A 171 12.12 1.43 2.88
CA TYR A 171 11.29 2.57 3.21
C TYR A 171 11.15 2.71 4.73
N ALA A 172 11.33 3.92 5.22
CA ALA A 172 11.15 4.28 6.62
C ALA A 172 10.45 5.64 6.76
N VAL A 173 9.83 5.84 7.91
CA VAL A 173 9.25 7.11 8.33
C VAL A 173 10.08 7.64 9.51
N HIS A 174 10.41 8.92 9.50
CA HIS A 174 11.18 9.56 10.56
C HIS A 174 10.39 10.72 11.16
N ASN A 175 10.34 10.80 12.49
CA ASN A 175 9.71 11.91 13.18
C ASN A 175 10.64 13.12 13.21
N TYR A 176 10.53 13.99 12.21
CA TYR A 176 11.37 15.19 12.10
C TYR A 176 11.13 16.16 13.26
N SER A 177 9.89 16.25 13.74
CA SER A 177 9.52 17.10 14.88
C SER A 177 10.32 16.78 16.16
N GLU A 178 10.83 15.55 16.28
CA GLU A 178 11.70 15.11 17.37
C GLU A 178 12.94 14.35 16.83
N ASN A 179 13.56 14.90 15.78
CA ASN A 179 14.62 14.28 14.96
C ASN A 179 15.89 13.83 15.70
N SER A 180 16.07 14.22 16.95
CA SER A 180 17.23 13.89 17.79
C SER A 180 16.83 13.23 19.12
N ASN A 181 15.57 12.84 19.26
CA ASN A 181 15.06 12.13 20.45
C ASN A 181 14.83 10.64 20.15
N PRO A 182 15.85 9.78 20.33
CA PRO A 182 15.76 8.35 20.01
C PRO A 182 14.79 7.58 20.90
N THR A 183 14.38 8.15 22.04
CA THR A 183 13.50 7.51 23.02
C THR A 183 12.05 7.99 22.96
N SER A 184 11.68 8.77 21.93
CA SER A 184 10.31 9.22 21.73
C SER A 184 9.35 8.07 21.39
N SER A 185 8.11 8.17 21.87
CA SER A 185 6.98 7.32 21.48
C SER A 185 5.92 8.08 20.66
N ARG A 186 6.22 9.32 20.22
CA ARG A 186 5.26 10.12 19.43
C ARG A 186 5.01 9.54 18.06
N LEU A 187 6.04 8.99 17.41
CA LEU A 187 5.90 8.36 16.10
C LEU A 187 4.94 7.18 16.15
N SER A 188 5.04 6.33 17.17
CA SER A 188 4.15 5.17 17.35
C SER A 188 2.71 5.56 17.71
N SER A 189 2.53 6.77 18.27
CA SER A 189 1.22 7.32 18.65
C SER A 189 0.63 8.27 17.60
N SER A 190 1.28 8.41 16.44
CA SER A 190 0.92 9.40 15.43
C SER A 190 -0.33 9.08 14.63
N GLY A 191 -0.78 7.82 14.67
CA GLY A 191 -1.80 7.32 13.76
C GLY A 191 -1.31 7.23 12.32
N ALA A 192 0.01 7.30 12.08
CA ALA A 192 0.55 7.25 10.73
C ALA A 192 0.17 5.95 10.01
N THR A 193 -0.17 6.09 8.74
CA THR A 193 -0.42 4.96 7.83
C THR A 193 0.46 5.10 6.60
N VAL A 194 1.02 3.96 6.17
CA VAL A 194 1.80 3.86 4.94
C VAL A 194 1.08 2.96 3.97
N ASN A 195 0.62 3.54 2.87
CA ASN A 195 -0.09 2.85 1.81
C ASN A 195 0.83 2.64 0.60
N VAL A 196 0.94 1.39 0.14
CA VAL A 196 1.79 1.02 -0.99
C VAL A 196 0.92 0.63 -2.17
N TYR A 197 1.10 1.32 -3.29
CA TYR A 197 0.36 1.10 -4.52
C TYR A 197 1.25 0.49 -5.62
N ILE A 198 0.66 -0.41 -6.42
CA ILE A 198 1.23 -0.94 -7.66
C ILE A 198 0.13 -0.93 -8.72
N GLY A 199 0.43 -0.34 -9.88
CA GLY A 199 -0.57 -0.15 -10.93
C GLY A 199 -1.74 0.69 -10.41
N GLN A 200 -2.90 0.06 -10.32
CA GLN A 200 -4.14 0.65 -9.79
C GLN A 200 -4.59 -0.01 -8.46
N THR A 201 -3.72 -0.79 -7.80
CA THR A 201 -4.04 -1.55 -6.57
C THR A 201 -3.28 -1.01 -5.38
N LEU A 202 -3.98 -0.85 -4.26
CA LEU A 202 -3.39 -0.78 -2.93
C LEU A 202 -2.95 -2.18 -2.52
N VAL A 203 -1.64 -2.45 -2.56
CA VAL A 203 -1.10 -3.80 -2.32
C VAL A 203 -0.74 -4.04 -0.85
N ARG A 204 -0.45 -2.98 -0.07
CA ARG A 204 -0.16 -3.06 1.36
C ARG A 204 -0.59 -1.78 2.07
N THR A 205 -1.08 -1.92 3.29
CA THR A 205 -1.27 -0.82 4.25
C THR A 205 -0.59 -1.20 5.56
N TYR A 206 0.30 -0.35 6.03
CA TYR A 206 0.95 -0.48 7.32
C TYR A 206 0.40 0.55 8.29
N TYR A 207 0.27 0.14 9.55
CA TYR A 207 -0.19 0.98 10.65
C TYR A 207 0.90 1.04 11.71
N THR A 208 1.05 2.19 12.36
CA THR A 208 1.90 2.31 13.54
C THR A 208 1.47 1.35 14.65
N ILE A 209 2.44 0.79 15.38
CA ILE A 209 2.18 -0.03 16.57
C ILE A 209 2.30 0.87 17.81
N PRO A 210 1.20 1.12 18.55
CA PRO A 210 1.22 2.00 19.72
C PRO A 210 2.24 1.57 20.79
N HIS A 211 2.71 2.54 21.58
CA HIS A 211 3.61 2.33 22.73
C HIS A 211 5.02 1.80 22.40
N HIS A 212 5.44 1.87 21.14
CA HIS A 212 6.83 1.62 20.76
C HIS A 212 7.70 2.87 20.90
N ILE A 213 8.97 2.64 21.26
CA ILE A 213 10.00 3.67 21.43
C ILE A 213 10.88 3.70 20.18
N GLY A 214 11.11 4.90 19.64
CA GLY A 214 11.94 5.17 18.47
C GLY A 214 11.38 6.32 17.65
N ASN A 215 12.27 7.17 17.13
CA ASN A 215 11.93 8.25 16.20
C ASN A 215 12.03 7.84 14.72
N ILE A 216 12.42 6.59 14.42
CA ILE A 216 12.37 6.00 13.09
C ILE A 216 11.45 4.77 13.11
N TRP A 217 10.55 4.69 12.15
CA TRP A 217 9.73 3.52 11.86
C TRP A 217 10.18 2.92 10.52
N VAL A 218 10.90 1.80 10.57
CA VAL A 218 11.29 1.06 9.37
C VAL A 218 10.13 0.16 8.97
N VAL A 219 9.50 0.49 7.84
CA VAL A 219 8.20 -0.07 7.47
C VAL A 219 8.39 -1.37 6.70
N PHE A 220 9.13 -1.33 5.59
CA PHE A 220 9.34 -2.48 4.72
C PHE A 220 10.66 -2.39 3.95
N GLY A 221 11.14 -3.56 3.52
CA GLY A 221 12.24 -3.71 2.57
C GLY A 221 11.76 -4.35 1.26
N ILE A 222 12.46 -4.08 0.17
CA ILE A 222 12.33 -4.80 -1.09
C ILE A 222 13.69 -5.41 -1.42
N ASP A 223 13.76 -6.71 -1.69
CA ASP A 223 15.01 -7.37 -2.06
C ASP A 223 15.34 -7.28 -3.57
N GLU A 224 16.46 -7.87 -3.98
CA GLU A 224 16.97 -7.85 -5.36
C GLU A 224 16.01 -8.46 -6.39
N ASN A 225 15.10 -9.34 -5.95
CA ASN A 225 14.09 -9.99 -6.78
C ASN A 225 12.78 -9.19 -6.83
N GLY A 226 12.71 -8.03 -6.16
CA GLY A 226 11.51 -7.19 -6.09
C GLY A 226 10.49 -7.70 -5.08
N ILE A 227 10.90 -8.54 -4.14
CA ILE A 227 10.06 -9.11 -3.09
C ILE A 227 9.93 -8.15 -1.92
N PHE A 228 8.71 -7.95 -1.41
CA PHE A 228 8.46 -7.19 -0.19
C PHE A 228 8.68 -8.01 1.08
N HIS A 229 9.39 -7.40 2.02
CA HIS A 229 9.64 -7.87 3.37
C HIS A 229 9.03 -6.90 4.38
N ASP A 230 8.08 -7.38 5.17
CA ASP A 230 7.42 -6.58 6.20
C ASP A 230 8.35 -6.48 7.42
N ILE A 231 8.85 -5.28 7.71
CA ILE A 231 9.83 -5.03 8.80
C ILE A 231 9.13 -4.49 10.03
N ASN A 232 8.26 -3.47 9.85
CA ASN A 232 7.41 -2.85 10.86
C ASN A 232 8.08 -2.67 12.25
N SER A 233 9.29 -2.10 12.26
CA SER A 233 10.15 -2.02 13.46
C SER A 233 10.51 -0.58 13.79
N TYR A 234 10.73 -0.31 15.08
CA TYR A 234 11.07 1.02 15.59
C TYR A 234 12.52 1.09 16.01
N ILE A 235 13.19 2.18 15.63
CA ILE A 235 14.60 2.44 15.92
C ILE A 235 14.74 3.89 16.39
N GLY A 236 15.66 4.13 17.31
CA GLY A 236 16.02 5.48 17.75
C GLY A 236 17.32 5.95 17.11
N THR A 237 17.36 7.21 16.68
CA THR A 237 18.59 7.93 16.33
C THR A 237 18.66 9.25 17.09
N SER A 238 19.87 9.63 17.51
CA SER A 238 20.16 10.99 18.01
C SER A 238 20.64 11.92 16.89
N ASP A 239 21.08 11.34 15.77
CA ASP A 239 21.47 12.06 14.56
C ASP A 239 20.23 12.31 13.70
N ASN A 240 20.19 13.45 13.00
CA ASN A 240 19.11 13.86 12.11
C ASN A 240 19.00 12.96 10.85
N SER A 241 18.60 13.50 9.70
CA SER A 241 18.46 12.74 8.44
C SER A 241 19.72 11.95 8.03
N GLU A 242 20.93 12.37 8.42
CA GLU A 242 22.16 11.58 8.17
C GLU A 242 22.22 10.31 9.05
N GLY A 243 21.69 10.36 10.27
CA GLY A 243 21.52 9.18 11.12
C GLY A 243 20.58 8.16 10.48
N VAL A 244 19.45 8.64 9.97
CA VAL A 244 18.50 7.82 9.21
C VAL A 244 19.21 7.16 8.02
N LYS A 245 19.94 7.93 7.22
CA LYS A 245 20.69 7.43 6.07
C LYS A 245 21.66 6.31 6.44
N ASN A 246 22.44 6.50 7.51
CA ASN A 246 23.42 5.52 7.97
C ASN A 246 22.75 4.21 8.41
N ILE A 247 21.65 4.29 9.16
CA ILE A 247 20.86 3.12 9.58
C ILE A 247 20.32 2.37 8.36
N LEU A 248 19.66 3.06 7.43
CA LEU A 248 19.07 2.43 6.25
C LEU A 248 20.14 1.84 5.33
N THR A 249 21.28 2.50 5.16
CA THR A 249 22.42 1.98 4.39
C THR A 249 22.99 0.71 5.02
N GLY A 250 23.10 0.68 6.35
CA GLY A 250 23.52 -0.52 7.08
C GLY A 250 22.55 -1.68 6.85
N MET A 251 21.25 -1.43 6.88
CA MET A 251 20.24 -2.45 6.62
C MET A 251 20.24 -2.97 5.18
N LEU A 252 20.51 -2.10 4.20
CA LEU A 252 20.65 -2.50 2.80
C LEU A 252 21.84 -3.47 2.61
N SER A 253 22.86 -3.37 3.46
CA SER A 253 24.03 -4.26 3.41
C SER A 253 23.78 -5.64 4.03
N MET A 254 22.69 -5.82 4.79
CA MET A 254 22.34 -7.10 5.41
C MET A 254 21.91 -8.11 4.35
N SER A 255 22.18 -9.41 4.60
CA SER A 255 21.87 -10.48 3.65
C SER A 255 20.37 -10.64 3.42
N ASN A 256 19.56 -10.65 4.48
CA ASN A 256 18.11 -10.80 4.41
C ASN A 256 17.41 -9.80 5.33
N PHE A 257 16.27 -9.28 4.89
CA PHE A 257 15.30 -8.64 5.77
C PHE A 257 14.63 -9.74 6.60
N GLN A 258 14.68 -9.66 7.94
CA GLN A 258 14.03 -10.66 8.78
C GLN A 258 12.50 -10.43 8.73
N THR A 259 11.73 -11.44 8.33
CA THR A 259 10.26 -11.39 8.38
C THR A 259 9.73 -12.41 9.38
N SER A 260 8.90 -11.98 10.31
CA SER A 260 8.18 -12.86 11.23
C SER A 260 6.75 -13.10 10.73
N ASN A 261 6.54 -14.16 9.95
CA ASN A 261 5.19 -14.62 9.61
C ASN A 261 4.99 -16.05 10.11
N SER A 262 4.22 -16.22 11.19
CA SER A 262 3.72 -17.51 11.66
C SER A 262 2.21 -17.56 11.42
N PHE A 263 1.78 -18.44 10.52
CA PHE A 263 0.35 -18.71 10.27
C PHE A 263 -0.04 -20.06 10.86
N SER A 264 -1.27 -20.18 11.34
CA SER A 264 -1.79 -21.45 11.84
C SER A 264 -2.10 -22.41 10.68
N ARG A 265 -2.10 -23.73 10.94
CA ARG A 265 -2.51 -24.72 9.91
C ARG A 265 -3.96 -24.53 9.46
N SER A 266 -4.84 -24.03 10.34
CA SER A 266 -6.23 -23.74 10.00
C SER A 266 -6.34 -22.59 8.99
N ASP A 267 -5.53 -21.54 9.15
CA ASP A 267 -5.52 -20.40 8.22
C ASP A 267 -5.06 -20.85 6.83
N LEU A 268 -4.02 -21.67 6.77
CA LEU A 268 -3.55 -22.23 5.50
C LEU A 268 -4.64 -23.07 4.81
N SER A 269 -5.32 -23.95 5.56
CA SER A 269 -6.43 -24.76 5.03
C SER A 269 -7.57 -23.89 4.48
N GLN A 270 -7.94 -22.82 5.18
CA GLN A 270 -8.99 -21.91 4.73
C GLN A 270 -8.56 -21.12 3.49
N ALA A 271 -7.30 -20.69 3.40
CA ALA A 271 -6.75 -20.03 2.22
C ALA A 271 -6.74 -20.97 0.99
N GLU A 272 -6.42 -22.25 1.17
CA GLU A 272 -6.49 -23.26 0.10
C GLU A 272 -7.92 -23.43 -0.44
N ILE A 273 -8.93 -23.44 0.43
CA ILE A 273 -10.34 -23.54 0.04
C ILE A 273 -10.75 -22.33 -0.82
N LEU A 274 -10.43 -21.12 -0.37
CA LEU A 274 -10.74 -19.90 -1.12
C LEU A 274 -10.01 -19.86 -2.46
N ASN A 275 -8.73 -20.26 -2.50
CA ASN A 275 -8.00 -20.37 -3.75
C ASN A 275 -8.67 -21.34 -4.73
N LYS A 276 -9.12 -22.51 -4.26
CA LYS A 276 -9.84 -23.47 -5.10
C LYS A 276 -11.17 -22.92 -5.63
N GLN A 277 -11.89 -22.13 -4.83
CA GLN A 277 -13.08 -21.42 -5.29
C GLN A 277 -12.72 -20.37 -6.35
N GLY A 278 -11.62 -19.64 -6.15
CA GLY A 278 -11.08 -18.69 -7.12
C GLY A 278 -10.77 -19.35 -8.46
N GLU A 279 -10.15 -20.53 -8.44
CA GLU A 279 -9.86 -21.32 -9.65
C GLU A 279 -11.15 -21.69 -10.40
N GLN A 280 -12.20 -22.10 -9.68
CA GLN A 280 -13.49 -22.39 -10.29
C GLN A 280 -14.11 -21.15 -10.97
N GLN A 281 -14.05 -19.98 -10.32
CA GLN A 281 -14.55 -18.74 -10.92
C GLN A 281 -13.71 -18.32 -12.13
N TYR A 282 -12.39 -18.47 -12.04
CA TYR A 282 -11.48 -18.20 -13.14
C TYR A 282 -11.80 -19.05 -14.38
N HIS A 283 -12.02 -20.36 -14.19
CA HIS A 283 -12.40 -21.27 -15.28
C HIS A 283 -13.79 -20.99 -15.86
N ARG A 284 -14.68 -20.37 -15.10
CA ARG A 284 -15.99 -19.89 -15.57
C ARG A 284 -15.90 -18.54 -16.30
N GLY A 285 -14.72 -17.92 -16.36
CA GLY A 285 -14.53 -16.58 -16.95
C GLY A 285 -14.90 -15.42 -16.01
N ASN A 286 -15.28 -15.72 -14.76
CA ASN A 286 -15.63 -14.72 -13.74
C ASN A 286 -14.34 -14.17 -13.08
N LEU A 287 -13.55 -13.44 -13.85
CA LEU A 287 -12.20 -13.02 -13.47
C LEU A 287 -12.17 -12.11 -12.24
N GLU A 288 -13.11 -11.17 -12.12
CA GLU A 288 -13.22 -10.28 -10.94
C GLU A 288 -13.53 -11.08 -9.67
N SER A 289 -14.49 -12.02 -9.72
CA SER A 289 -14.79 -12.90 -8.59
C SER A 289 -13.61 -13.78 -8.21
N ALA A 290 -12.86 -14.29 -9.20
CA ALA A 290 -11.64 -15.05 -8.95
C ALA A 290 -10.59 -14.20 -8.25
N MET A 291 -10.35 -12.97 -8.74
CA MET A 291 -9.42 -12.02 -8.15
C MET A 291 -9.73 -11.77 -6.66
N TYR A 292 -11.00 -11.50 -6.31
CA TYR A 292 -11.39 -11.30 -4.92
C TYR A 292 -11.16 -12.54 -4.05
N LEU A 293 -11.50 -13.74 -4.54
CA LEU A 293 -11.27 -14.98 -3.79
C LEU A 293 -9.78 -15.25 -3.53
N TYR A 294 -8.91 -14.95 -4.50
CA TYR A 294 -7.47 -15.06 -4.28
C TYR A 294 -6.94 -14.00 -3.30
N GLN A 295 -7.46 -12.77 -3.35
CA GLN A 295 -7.13 -11.73 -2.36
C GLN A 295 -7.57 -12.15 -0.96
N ASP A 296 -8.76 -12.72 -0.80
CA ASP A 296 -9.25 -13.25 0.48
C ASP A 296 -8.36 -14.39 0.99
N ALA A 297 -7.94 -15.31 0.10
CA ALA A 297 -6.99 -16.36 0.48
C ALA A 297 -5.66 -15.77 1.00
N ILE A 298 -5.14 -14.74 0.34
CA ILE A 298 -3.92 -14.03 0.74
C ILE A 298 -4.10 -13.30 2.07
N ASN A 299 -5.26 -12.70 2.31
CA ASN A 299 -5.58 -12.01 3.56
C ASN A 299 -5.62 -12.99 4.75
N ILE A 300 -6.03 -14.24 4.53
CA ILE A 300 -6.03 -15.29 5.55
C ILE A 300 -4.62 -15.87 5.75
N SER A 301 -3.91 -16.14 4.68
CA SER A 301 -2.55 -16.68 4.73
C SER A 301 -1.66 -16.02 3.70
N SER A 302 -0.94 -14.98 4.15
CA SER A 302 -0.08 -14.20 3.27
C SER A 302 1.17 -14.96 2.81
N SER A 303 1.42 -16.16 3.38
CA SER A 303 2.48 -17.08 2.97
C SER A 303 2.05 -18.10 1.89
N TYR A 304 0.77 -18.10 1.49
CA TYR A 304 0.26 -19.08 0.51
C TYR A 304 0.59 -18.67 -0.93
N GLY A 305 1.78 -19.05 -1.41
CA GLY A 305 2.30 -18.65 -2.72
C GLY A 305 1.45 -19.04 -3.94
N GLN A 306 0.66 -20.12 -3.87
CA GLN A 306 -0.20 -20.54 -4.97
C GLN A 306 -1.30 -19.50 -5.27
N ALA A 307 -1.90 -18.91 -4.23
CA ALA A 307 -2.93 -17.87 -4.41
C ALA A 307 -2.36 -16.64 -5.13
N TYR A 308 -1.13 -16.25 -4.82
CA TYR A 308 -0.45 -15.17 -5.55
C TYR A 308 -0.19 -15.52 -7.03
N SER A 309 0.17 -16.77 -7.34
CA SER A 309 0.39 -17.20 -8.73
C SER A 309 -0.91 -17.12 -9.54
N ASN A 310 -2.00 -17.63 -8.97
CA ASN A 310 -3.33 -17.59 -9.56
C ASN A 310 -3.86 -16.14 -9.69
N LEU A 311 -3.60 -15.30 -8.69
CA LEU A 311 -3.91 -13.87 -8.74
C LEU A 311 -3.14 -13.18 -9.86
N GLY A 312 -1.85 -13.48 -10.02
CA GLY A 312 -1.01 -12.92 -11.08
C GLY A 312 -1.53 -13.25 -12.48
N LEU A 313 -1.91 -14.50 -12.71
CA LEU A 313 -2.54 -14.93 -13.96
C LEU A 313 -3.89 -14.23 -14.20
N THR A 314 -4.68 -14.05 -13.14
CA THR A 314 -5.99 -13.38 -13.21
C THR A 314 -5.83 -11.90 -13.54
N TYR A 315 -4.91 -11.20 -12.89
CA TYR A 315 -4.57 -9.81 -13.21
C TYR A 315 -4.12 -9.65 -14.66
N GLN A 316 -3.31 -10.58 -15.18
CA GLN A 316 -2.91 -10.54 -16.59
C GLN A 316 -4.11 -10.63 -17.53
N LYS A 317 -5.10 -11.50 -17.24
CA LYS A 317 -6.34 -11.56 -18.04
C LYS A 317 -7.22 -10.33 -17.90
N LEU A 318 -7.13 -9.61 -16.79
CA LEU A 318 -7.79 -8.33 -16.56
C LEU A 318 -7.01 -7.13 -17.16
N GLY A 319 -5.86 -7.36 -17.80
CA GLY A 319 -5.02 -6.28 -18.36
C GLY A 319 -4.21 -5.50 -17.30
N ARG A 320 -4.12 -6.01 -16.07
CA ARG A 320 -3.48 -5.38 -14.91
C ARG A 320 -2.05 -5.86 -14.76
N GLU A 321 -1.21 -5.53 -15.73
CA GLU A 321 0.12 -6.14 -15.88
C GLU A 321 1.09 -5.82 -14.73
N ALA A 322 1.06 -4.61 -14.18
CA ALA A 322 1.92 -4.23 -13.05
C ALA A 322 1.58 -5.07 -11.80
N GLU A 323 0.29 -5.25 -11.53
CA GLU A 323 -0.17 -6.09 -10.42
C GLU A 323 0.08 -7.57 -10.67
N ALA A 324 -0.02 -8.01 -11.92
CA ALA A 324 0.34 -9.36 -12.31
C ALA A 324 1.82 -9.65 -12.02
N LEU A 325 2.74 -8.75 -12.35
CA LEU A 325 4.16 -8.91 -12.03
C LEU A 325 4.41 -8.99 -10.53
N TRP A 326 3.80 -8.10 -9.75
CA TRP A 326 3.91 -8.13 -8.29
C TRP A 326 3.45 -9.46 -7.71
N ALA A 327 2.26 -9.93 -8.09
CA ALA A 327 1.69 -11.16 -7.57
C ALA A 327 2.56 -12.38 -7.95
N ASN A 328 3.03 -12.46 -9.21
CA ASN A 328 3.91 -13.55 -9.63
C ASN A 328 5.27 -13.55 -8.89
N ARG A 329 5.86 -12.37 -8.60
CA ARG A 329 7.11 -12.29 -7.81
C ARG A 329 6.89 -12.77 -6.37
N LYS A 330 5.79 -12.38 -5.74
CA LYS A 330 5.42 -12.86 -4.40
C LYS A 330 5.16 -14.37 -4.39
N ALA A 331 4.56 -14.91 -5.46
CA ALA A 331 4.39 -16.35 -5.60
C ALA A 331 5.73 -17.12 -5.68
N ILE A 332 6.74 -16.58 -6.36
CA ILE A 332 8.07 -17.20 -6.49
C ILE A 332 8.78 -17.30 -5.14
N GLU A 333 8.70 -16.24 -4.34
CA GLU A 333 9.25 -16.17 -2.99
C GLU A 333 8.60 -17.19 -2.05
N LEU A 334 7.27 -17.17 -2.01
CA LEU A 334 6.49 -17.95 -1.06
C LEU A 334 6.38 -19.43 -1.46
N ALA A 335 6.85 -19.77 -2.66
CA ALA A 335 6.86 -21.13 -3.17
C ALA A 335 7.66 -22.06 -2.24
N ASN A 336 6.96 -23.03 -1.65
CA ASN A 336 7.52 -23.97 -0.68
C ASN A 336 6.94 -25.37 -0.88
N GLY A 337 7.44 -26.35 -0.11
CA GLY A 337 6.95 -27.72 -0.14
C GLY A 337 7.12 -28.43 -1.49
N SER A 338 6.28 -29.44 -1.72
CA SER A 338 6.31 -30.27 -2.93
C SER A 338 5.87 -29.53 -4.20
N THR A 339 5.12 -28.43 -4.06
CA THR A 339 4.62 -27.63 -5.20
C THR A 339 5.57 -26.51 -5.61
N LYS A 340 6.64 -26.25 -4.83
CA LYS A 340 7.59 -25.14 -5.05
C LYS A 340 7.98 -24.94 -6.51
N ASN A 341 8.52 -25.97 -7.15
CA ASN A 341 9.00 -25.87 -8.53
C ASN A 341 7.88 -25.60 -9.54
N THR A 342 6.66 -26.10 -9.28
CA THR A 342 5.50 -25.84 -10.14
C THR A 342 5.03 -24.40 -10.00
N VAL A 343 4.95 -23.87 -8.78
CA VAL A 343 4.60 -22.46 -8.52
C VAL A 343 5.63 -21.55 -9.19
N GLN A 344 6.92 -21.76 -8.92
CA GLN A 344 7.98 -20.93 -9.48
C GLN A 344 8.00 -20.97 -11.00
N ALA A 345 7.89 -22.16 -11.62
CA ALA A 345 7.87 -22.28 -13.07
C ALA A 345 6.70 -21.52 -13.71
N SER A 346 5.50 -21.65 -13.15
CA SER A 346 4.29 -21.00 -13.67
C SER A 346 4.38 -19.47 -13.52
N SER A 347 4.88 -18.99 -12.38
CA SER A 347 5.04 -17.56 -12.13
C SER A 347 6.11 -16.93 -13.03
N TYR A 348 7.27 -17.59 -13.22
CA TYR A 348 8.28 -17.12 -14.17
C TYR A 348 7.74 -17.09 -15.60
N TYR A 349 6.94 -18.09 -16.00
CA TYR A 349 6.29 -18.09 -17.31
C TYR A 349 5.32 -16.92 -17.48
N ASN A 350 4.48 -16.65 -16.48
CA ASN A 350 3.55 -15.51 -16.51
C ASN A 350 4.31 -14.18 -16.62
N ILE A 351 5.39 -13.99 -15.85
CA ILE A 351 6.27 -12.81 -15.95
C ILE A 351 6.87 -12.70 -17.36
N ALA A 352 7.35 -13.81 -17.93
CA ALA A 352 7.90 -13.83 -19.29
C ALA A 352 6.86 -13.39 -20.33
N LYS A 353 5.59 -13.80 -20.17
CA LYS A 353 4.49 -13.37 -21.06
C LYS A 353 4.21 -11.87 -20.99
N ILE A 354 4.31 -11.27 -19.80
CA ILE A 354 4.14 -9.83 -19.61
C ILE A 354 5.31 -9.06 -20.25
N TYR A 355 6.55 -9.52 -20.07
CA TYR A 355 7.68 -8.89 -20.75
C TYR A 355 7.64 -9.09 -22.28
N GLU A 356 7.16 -10.24 -22.75
CA GLU A 356 6.95 -10.50 -24.18
C GLU A 356 5.87 -9.55 -24.77
N SER A 357 4.76 -9.28 -24.06
CA SER A 357 3.74 -8.32 -24.55
C SER A 357 4.28 -6.89 -24.64
N ARG A 358 5.23 -6.52 -23.78
CA ARG A 358 5.91 -5.21 -23.78
C ARG A 358 7.14 -5.13 -24.68
N SER A 359 7.40 -6.16 -25.50
CA SER A 359 8.59 -6.23 -26.36
C SER A 359 9.93 -6.16 -25.60
N GLN A 360 9.93 -6.50 -24.30
CA GLN A 360 11.13 -6.60 -23.47
C GLN A 360 11.74 -8.00 -23.63
N TRP A 361 12.30 -8.25 -24.81
CA TRP A 361 12.68 -9.60 -25.26
C TRP A 361 13.74 -10.27 -24.37
N GLN A 362 14.72 -9.50 -23.88
CA GLN A 362 15.78 -10.03 -23.01
C GLN A 362 15.23 -10.44 -21.64
N ASP A 363 14.37 -9.62 -21.03
CA ASP A 363 13.72 -9.94 -19.75
C ASP A 363 12.76 -11.13 -19.89
N ALA A 364 12.01 -11.19 -20.98
CA ALA A 364 11.16 -12.34 -21.31
C ALA A 364 11.98 -13.62 -21.47
N LEU A 365 13.10 -13.57 -22.21
CA LEU A 365 14.01 -14.70 -22.40
C LEU A 365 14.57 -15.22 -21.07
N ASN A 366 15.03 -14.32 -20.21
CA ASN A 366 15.56 -14.66 -18.89
C ASN A 366 14.49 -15.38 -18.05
N ASN A 367 13.26 -14.88 -18.05
CA ASN A 367 12.16 -15.48 -17.30
C ASN A 367 11.71 -16.82 -17.89
N TYR A 368 11.69 -17.00 -19.21
CA TYR A 368 11.43 -18.32 -19.80
C TYR A 368 12.51 -19.36 -19.43
N ARG A 369 13.78 -18.96 -19.40
CA ARG A 369 14.87 -19.83 -18.93
C ARG A 369 14.73 -20.19 -17.46
N ASN A 370 14.38 -19.20 -16.63
CA ASN A 370 14.08 -19.44 -15.22
C ASN A 370 12.92 -20.44 -15.06
N ALA A 371 11.82 -20.27 -15.79
CA ALA A 371 10.69 -21.20 -15.78
C ALA A 371 11.13 -22.63 -16.15
N LEU A 372 11.88 -22.78 -17.24
CA LEU A 372 12.41 -24.06 -17.72
C LEU A 372 13.31 -24.73 -16.67
N SER A 373 14.19 -23.96 -16.02
CA SER A 373 15.09 -24.47 -14.97
C SER A 373 14.36 -25.05 -13.75
N LYS A 374 13.10 -24.64 -13.52
CA LYS A 374 12.28 -25.13 -12.39
C LYS A 374 11.46 -26.34 -12.78
N LYS A 375 10.89 -26.34 -13.98
CA LYS A 375 10.06 -27.44 -14.49
C LYS A 375 10.05 -27.44 -16.02
N GLU A 376 10.25 -28.62 -16.60
CA GLU A 376 10.18 -28.80 -18.04
C GLU A 376 8.75 -28.58 -18.57
N HIS A 377 8.62 -27.75 -19.61
CA HIS A 377 7.36 -27.55 -20.32
C HIS A 377 7.60 -27.06 -21.76
N PRO A 378 6.89 -27.59 -22.79
CA PRO A 378 7.08 -27.18 -24.19
C PRO A 378 6.89 -25.68 -24.42
N ALA A 379 5.93 -25.05 -23.74
CA ALA A 379 5.66 -23.62 -23.88
C ALA A 379 6.87 -22.74 -23.49
N TYR A 380 7.71 -23.20 -22.54
CA TYR A 380 8.88 -22.46 -22.10
C TYR A 380 9.97 -22.50 -23.17
N ARG A 381 10.22 -23.69 -23.75
CA ARG A 381 11.15 -23.84 -24.88
C ARG A 381 10.72 -23.06 -26.11
N GLN A 382 9.42 -23.07 -26.42
CA GLN A 382 8.85 -22.25 -27.50
C GLN A 382 9.03 -20.75 -27.22
N GLY A 383 8.80 -20.32 -25.97
CA GLY A 383 9.06 -18.95 -25.53
C GLY A 383 10.52 -18.54 -25.74
N ILE A 384 11.47 -19.37 -25.28
CA ILE A 384 12.91 -19.15 -25.48
C ILE A 384 13.25 -18.98 -26.97
N ALA A 385 12.79 -19.91 -27.83
CA ALA A 385 13.07 -19.86 -29.25
C ALA A 385 12.50 -18.58 -29.90
N ARG A 386 11.26 -18.18 -29.54
CA ARG A 386 10.66 -16.92 -30.01
C ARG A 386 11.47 -15.71 -29.58
N MET A 387 11.91 -15.64 -28.32
CA MET A 387 12.66 -14.48 -27.81
C MET A 387 14.07 -14.40 -28.42
N GLN A 388 14.74 -15.53 -28.62
CA GLN A 388 16.02 -15.57 -29.34
C GLN A 388 15.87 -15.04 -30.76
N ALA A 389 14.83 -15.47 -31.50
CA ALA A 389 14.55 -14.97 -32.85
C ALA A 389 14.18 -13.48 -32.91
N LYS A 390 13.84 -12.84 -31.78
CA LYS A 390 13.59 -11.39 -31.69
C LYS A 390 14.82 -10.56 -31.31
N LEU A 391 15.84 -11.20 -30.77
CA LEU A 391 17.11 -10.58 -30.34
C LEU A 391 18.21 -10.68 -31.41
N HIS A 392 18.01 -11.55 -32.41
CA HIS A 392 18.77 -11.62 -33.65
C HIS A 392 18.06 -10.81 -34.72
#